data_AF-A0A1F2QFX3-F1
#
_entry.id   AF-A0A1F2QFX3-F1
#
_cell.length_a   1.000
_cell.length_b   1.000
_cell.length_c   1.000
_cell.angle_alpha   90.00
_cell.angle_beta   90.00
_cell.angle_gamma   90.00
#
_symmetry.space_group_name_H-M   'P 1'
#
loop_
_entity.id
_entity.type
_entity.pdbx_description
1 polymer ?
#
loop_
_entity_poly.entity_id
_entity_poly.type
_entity_poly.pdbx_seq_one_letter_code
_entity_poly.pdbx_strand_id
1 'polypeptide(L)'
;MIGYGVDTYCLAELQTGRLVGGRTRLVQSIYHRLTTPRGTLQGGPEESAYGLDLAGWVGSVGTAVAVAALPSLVEAELSKDSRVESVACTVSRAVSSGRVALTVRVAVTPVDEGEDFALTLAVSDVSVELIGGLS
;
A
#
# COMPACT_ATOMS: atom_id res chain seq x y z
N MET A 1 -4.77 -7.64 22.58
CA MET A 1 -4.10 -8.40 21.52
C MET A 1 -5.02 -8.44 20.33
N ILE A 2 -4.74 -7.63 19.32
CA ILE A 2 -5.52 -7.58 18.07
C ILE A 2 -4.81 -8.51 17.10
N GLY A 3 -5.22 -9.78 17.08
CA GLY A 3 -4.66 -10.74 16.11
C GLY A 3 -4.95 -10.31 14.67
N TYR A 4 -4.10 -10.75 13.73
CA TYR A 4 -4.28 -10.42 12.31
C TYR A 4 -5.59 -10.92 11.72
N GLY A 5 -6.27 -11.90 12.34
CA GLY A 5 -7.47 -12.54 11.80
C GLY A 5 -7.19 -13.40 10.57
N VAL A 6 -8.25 -13.95 9.99
CA VAL A 6 -8.20 -14.77 8.76
C VAL A 6 -9.17 -14.20 7.74
N ASP A 7 -8.79 -14.22 6.47
CA ASP A 7 -9.58 -13.73 5.35
C ASP A 7 -9.39 -14.61 4.10
N THR A 8 -10.20 -14.37 3.05
CA THR A 8 -9.97 -14.96 1.73
C THR A 8 -8.83 -14.24 1.03
N TYR A 9 -7.94 -14.97 0.37
CA TYR A 9 -6.85 -14.41 -0.40
C TYR A 9 -7.41 -13.49 -1.50
N CYS A 10 -7.04 -12.22 -1.45
CA CYS A 10 -7.39 -11.24 -2.46
C CYS A 10 -6.22 -10.26 -2.56
N LEU A 11 -5.27 -10.47 -3.46
CA LEU A 11 -4.18 -9.51 -3.70
C LEU A 11 -4.46 -8.75 -5.01
N ALA A 12 -4.15 -9.36 -6.15
CA ALA A 12 -4.57 -8.86 -7.47
C ALA A 12 -5.90 -9.48 -7.93
N GLU A 13 -6.19 -10.70 -7.47
CA GLU A 13 -7.40 -11.45 -7.78
C GLU A 13 -7.92 -12.16 -6.52
N LEU A 14 -9.23 -12.37 -6.48
CA LEU A 14 -9.89 -13.15 -5.44
C LEU A 14 -9.67 -14.64 -5.69
N GLN A 15 -9.01 -15.33 -4.77
CA GLN A 15 -8.81 -16.78 -4.83
C GLN A 15 -9.69 -17.47 -3.80
N THR A 16 -10.87 -17.91 -4.24
CA THR A 16 -11.83 -18.60 -3.38
C THR A 16 -11.25 -19.88 -2.81
N GLY A 17 -11.57 -20.20 -1.55
CA GLY A 17 -11.05 -21.38 -0.84
C GLY A 17 -9.61 -21.25 -0.34
N ARG A 18 -8.87 -20.21 -0.73
CA ARG A 18 -7.55 -19.90 -0.16
C ARG A 18 -7.71 -18.89 0.97
N LEU A 19 -7.42 -19.32 2.19
CA LEU A 19 -7.42 -18.43 3.36
C LEU A 19 -6.03 -17.84 3.60
N VAL A 20 -6.00 -16.60 4.08
CA VAL A 20 -4.79 -15.89 4.51
C VAL A 20 -4.98 -15.37 5.92
N GLY A 21 -3.94 -15.47 6.73
CA GLY A 21 -3.86 -14.88 8.05
C GLY A 21 -2.49 -14.24 8.26
N GLY A 22 -2.25 -13.81 9.50
CA GLY A 22 -0.94 -13.28 9.90
C GLY A 22 -0.46 -12.12 9.04
N ARG A 23 0.86 -12.08 8.83
CA ARG A 23 1.55 -11.06 8.03
C ARG A 23 0.96 -10.93 6.62
N THR A 24 0.68 -12.03 5.93
CA THR A 24 0.15 -12.00 4.55
C THR A 24 -1.15 -11.21 4.45
N ARG A 25 -2.02 -11.31 5.46
CA ARG A 25 -3.27 -10.52 5.50
C ARG A 25 -2.99 -9.03 5.64
N LEU A 26 -2.04 -8.65 6.49
CA LEU A 26 -1.64 -7.25 6.64
C LEU A 26 -1.04 -6.71 5.33
N VAL A 27 -0.20 -7.50 4.64
CA VAL A 27 0.36 -7.12 3.35
C VAL A 27 -0.73 -6.87 2.30
N GLN A 28 -1.74 -7.75 2.22
CA GLN A 28 -2.87 -7.54 1.29
C GLN A 28 -3.67 -6.28 1.66
N SER A 29 -3.90 -6.02 2.95
CA SER A 29 -4.55 -4.79 3.42
C SER A 29 -3.79 -3.52 3.01
N ILE A 30 -2.46 -3.51 3.19
CA ILE A 30 -1.59 -2.42 2.77
C ILE A 30 -1.66 -2.22 1.26
N TYR A 31 -1.58 -3.30 0.49
CA TYR A 31 -1.67 -3.25 -0.96
C TYR A 31 -3.00 -2.64 -1.45
N HIS A 32 -4.13 -3.08 -0.91
CA HIS A 32 -5.44 -2.50 -1.25
C HIS A 32 -5.55 -1.03 -0.89
N ARG A 33 -5.02 -0.65 0.28
CA ARG A 33 -5.04 0.74 0.73
C ARG A 33 -4.22 1.65 -0.19
N LEU A 34 -3.12 1.16 -0.75
CA LEU A 34 -2.25 1.91 -1.67
C LEU A 34 -2.65 1.81 -3.15
N THR A 35 -3.71 1.09 -3.47
CA THR A 35 -4.25 0.96 -4.83
C THR A 35 -5.68 1.48 -4.96
N THR A 36 -6.37 1.68 -3.83
CA THR A 36 -7.75 2.20 -3.81
C THR A 36 -7.76 3.72 -3.93
N PRO A 37 -8.45 4.29 -4.93
CA PRO A 37 -8.67 5.73 -4.99
C PRO A 37 -9.56 6.21 -3.85
N ARG A 38 -9.18 7.32 -3.24
CA ARG A 38 -9.94 7.84 -2.10
C ARG A 38 -11.36 8.21 -2.49
N GLY A 39 -12.32 7.82 -1.67
CA GLY A 39 -13.74 8.11 -1.87
C GLY A 39 -14.47 7.13 -2.80
N THR A 40 -13.83 6.06 -3.27
CA THR A 40 -14.50 5.03 -4.08
C THR A 40 -15.22 3.98 -3.25
N LEU A 41 -14.85 3.82 -1.97
CA LEU A 41 -15.54 2.90 -1.08
C LEU A 41 -16.86 3.53 -0.60
N GLN A 42 -17.95 2.77 -0.76
CA GLN A 42 -19.25 3.14 -0.22
C GLN A 42 -19.28 2.84 1.28
N GLY A 43 -19.71 3.81 2.08
CA GLY A 43 -19.79 3.67 3.53
C GLY A 43 -19.89 5.01 4.24
N GLY A 44 -19.34 5.06 5.45
CA GLY A 44 -19.24 6.25 6.27
C GLY A 44 -17.99 7.08 6.01
N PRO A 45 -17.64 7.97 6.96
CA PRO A 45 -16.48 8.84 6.85
C PRO A 45 -15.15 8.10 6.73
N GLU A 46 -15.03 6.93 7.35
CA GLU A 46 -13.80 6.12 7.30
C GLU A 46 -13.58 5.52 5.92
N GLU A 47 -14.63 4.95 5.31
CA GLU A 47 -14.59 4.41 3.95
C GLU A 47 -14.33 5.52 2.92
N SER A 48 -14.92 6.70 3.12
CA SER A 48 -14.66 7.87 2.28
C SER A 48 -13.21 8.35 2.38
N ALA A 49 -12.58 8.21 3.55
CA ALA A 49 -11.19 8.59 3.81
C ALA A 49 -10.17 7.47 3.52
N TYR A 50 -10.62 6.29 3.13
CA TYR A 50 -9.78 5.13 2.83
C TYR A 50 -9.12 5.29 1.47
N GLY A 51 -7.82 4.98 1.43
CA GLY A 51 -7.11 4.76 0.17
C GLY A 51 -6.22 5.92 -0.24
N LEU A 52 -5.20 5.56 -1.01
CA LEU A 52 -4.26 6.43 -1.70
C LEU A 52 -3.90 5.78 -3.04
N ASP A 53 -4.42 6.29 -4.15
CA ASP A 53 -4.18 5.74 -5.49
C ASP A 53 -2.79 6.09 -6.02
N LEU A 54 -1.81 5.20 -5.78
CA LEU A 54 -0.44 5.43 -6.23
C LEU A 54 -0.29 5.52 -7.76
N ALA A 55 -1.11 4.80 -8.54
CA ALA A 55 -1.04 4.87 -10.00
C ALA A 55 -1.54 6.23 -10.51
N GLY A 56 -2.66 6.70 -9.96
CA GLY A 56 -3.18 8.05 -10.20
C GLY A 56 -2.17 9.13 -9.85
N TRP A 57 -1.34 8.95 -8.82
CA TRP A 57 -0.26 9.88 -8.46
C TRP A 57 0.85 9.97 -9.52
N VAL A 58 1.21 8.85 -10.16
CA VAL A 58 2.20 8.85 -11.26
C VAL A 58 1.65 9.54 -12.49
N GLY A 59 0.39 9.28 -12.84
CA GLY A 59 -0.26 9.87 -14.01
C GLY A 59 -0.64 11.35 -13.84
N SER A 60 -0.95 11.77 -12.60
CA SER A 60 -1.44 13.13 -12.33
C SER A 60 -0.34 14.16 -12.07
N VAL A 61 0.88 13.75 -11.71
CA VAL A 61 1.89 14.73 -11.27
C VAL A 61 3.19 14.70 -12.06
N GLY A 62 3.37 15.75 -12.86
CA GLY A 62 4.62 16.08 -13.55
C GLY A 62 5.70 16.74 -12.68
N THR A 63 5.47 16.97 -11.38
CA THR A 63 6.42 17.73 -10.53
C THR A 63 7.13 16.84 -9.52
N ALA A 64 8.46 16.94 -9.47
CA ALA A 64 9.30 16.25 -8.47
C ALA A 64 8.86 16.53 -7.02
N VAL A 65 8.18 17.66 -6.79
CA VAL A 65 7.62 18.08 -5.50
C VAL A 65 6.54 17.11 -5.00
N ALA A 66 5.67 16.60 -5.86
CA ALA A 66 4.63 15.67 -5.41
C ALA A 66 5.20 14.29 -5.06
N VAL A 67 6.21 13.84 -5.79
CA VAL A 67 6.93 12.61 -5.45
C VAL A 67 7.67 12.76 -4.11
N ALA A 68 8.18 13.95 -3.79
CA ALA A 68 8.81 14.22 -2.50
C ALA A 68 7.81 14.19 -1.32
N ALA A 69 6.53 14.49 -1.55
CA ALA A 69 5.48 14.39 -0.53
C ALA A 69 4.92 12.97 -0.37
N LEU A 70 5.08 12.11 -1.39
CA LEU A 70 4.49 10.78 -1.43
C LEU A 70 4.89 9.88 -0.26
N PRO A 71 6.15 9.85 0.24
CA PRO A 71 6.51 9.08 1.42
C PRO A 71 5.64 9.38 2.64
N SER A 72 5.49 10.67 2.98
CA SER A 72 4.70 11.09 4.13
C SER A 72 3.20 10.81 3.97
N LEU A 73 2.69 10.85 2.73
CA LEU A 73 1.29 10.49 2.46
C LEU A 73 1.05 8.99 2.61
N VAL A 74 1.99 8.16 2.16
CA VAL A 74 1.93 6.70 2.36
C VAL A 74 1.97 6.39 3.86
N GLU A 75 2.89 6.99 4.61
CA GLU A 75 2.99 6.80 6.07
C GLU A 75 1.71 7.22 6.80
N ALA A 76 1.15 8.39 6.45
CA ALA A 76 -0.10 8.89 7.02
C ALA A 76 -1.31 8.01 6.66
N GLU A 77 -1.31 7.39 5.47
CA GLU A 77 -2.38 6.48 5.07
C GLU A 77 -2.28 5.13 5.78
N LEU A 78 -1.07 4.56 5.88
CA LEU A 78 -0.86 3.23 6.48
C LEU A 78 -0.95 3.23 8.01
N SER A 79 -0.60 4.35 8.67
CA SER A 79 -0.77 4.52 10.12
C SER A 79 -2.23 4.51 10.60
N LYS A 80 -3.21 4.58 9.69
CA LYS A 80 -4.64 4.40 10.02
C LYS A 80 -5.01 2.95 10.32
N ASP A 81 -4.20 1.98 9.91
CA ASP A 81 -4.45 0.57 10.19
C ASP A 81 -4.01 0.26 11.63
N SER A 82 -4.95 -0.11 12.50
CA SER A 82 -4.69 -0.33 13.94
C SER A 82 -3.72 -1.48 14.24
N ARG A 83 -3.37 -2.29 13.24
CA ARG A 83 -2.36 -3.36 13.34
C ARG A 83 -0.94 -2.86 13.10
N VAL A 84 -0.77 -1.61 12.67
CA VAL A 84 0.51 -0.99 12.33
C VAL A 84 0.91 -0.03 13.45
N GLU A 85 2.07 -0.28 14.07
CA GLU A 85 2.64 0.59 15.10
C GLU A 85 3.39 1.75 14.46
N SER A 86 4.26 1.45 13.48
CA SER A 86 4.99 2.47 12.74
C SER A 86 5.26 2.05 11.29
N VAL A 87 5.46 3.06 10.45
CA VAL A 87 5.76 2.90 9.03
C VAL A 87 6.87 3.87 8.64
N ALA A 88 7.81 3.39 7.85
CA ALA A 88 8.76 4.24 7.14
C ALA A 88 8.63 3.98 5.63
N CYS A 89 8.47 5.04 4.84
CA CYS A 89 8.33 4.96 3.40
C CYS A 89 9.50 5.63 2.70
N THR A 90 9.98 5.00 1.63
CA THR A 90 10.93 5.60 0.70
C THR A 90 10.41 5.43 -0.72
N VAL A 91 10.53 6.49 -1.53
CA VAL A 91 10.08 6.51 -2.91
C VAL A 91 11.26 6.90 -3.80
N SER A 92 11.58 6.05 -4.78
CA SER A 92 12.51 6.39 -5.85
C SER A 92 11.74 6.58 -7.15
N ARG A 93 12.20 7.54 -7.96
CA ARG A 93 11.61 7.87 -9.25
C ARG A 93 12.59 7.59 -10.37
N ALA A 94 12.14 6.88 -11.39
CA ALA A 94 12.84 6.71 -12.65
C ALA A 94 12.02 7.33 -13.78
N VAL A 95 12.71 7.95 -14.74
CA VAL A 95 12.11 8.43 -15.99
C VAL A 95 12.86 7.77 -17.14
N SER A 96 12.16 7.04 -18.00
CA SER A 96 12.72 6.38 -19.17
C SER A 96 11.80 6.54 -20.37
N SER A 97 12.33 7.04 -21.48
CA SER A 97 11.57 7.24 -22.73
C SER A 97 10.25 8.02 -22.53
N GLY A 98 10.25 9.03 -21.67
CA GLY A 98 9.07 9.85 -21.35
C GLY A 98 8.05 9.20 -20.41
N ARG A 99 8.30 7.97 -19.95
CA ARG A 99 7.47 7.27 -18.95
C ARG A 99 8.06 7.46 -17.56
N VAL A 100 7.18 7.66 -16.58
CA VAL A 100 7.55 7.75 -15.17
C VAL A 100 7.26 6.41 -14.49
N ALA A 101 8.22 5.91 -13.72
CA ALA A 101 8.04 4.77 -12.84
C ALA A 101 8.47 5.15 -11.43
N LEU A 102 7.73 4.70 -10.43
CA LEU A 102 8.12 4.81 -9.02
C LEU A 102 8.41 3.44 -8.45
N THR A 103 9.39 3.36 -7.56
CA THR A 103 9.55 2.23 -6.65
C THR A 103 9.26 2.73 -5.24
N VAL A 104 8.23 2.17 -4.62
CA VAL A 104 7.80 2.53 -3.26
C VAL A 104 8.19 1.40 -2.34
N ARG A 105 9.08 1.68 -1.39
CA ARG A 105 9.51 0.72 -0.37
C ARG A 105 8.95 1.15 0.98
N VAL A 106 8.20 0.26 1.61
CA VAL A 106 7.50 0.48 2.87
C VAL A 106 8.05 -0.49 3.91
N ALA A 107 8.67 0.00 4.97
CA ALA A 107 9.01 -0.77 6.15
C ALA A 107 7.90 -0.61 7.20
N VAL A 108 7.46 -1.71 7.79
CA VAL A 108 6.32 -1.78 8.69
C VAL A 108 6.73 -2.48 9.98
N THR A 109 6.44 -1.82 11.09
CA THR A 109 6.47 -2.40 12.44
C THR A 109 5.03 -2.64 12.88
N PRO A 110 4.59 -3.88 13.09
CA PRO A 110 3.25 -4.20 13.55
C PRO A 110 3.11 -4.04 15.08
N VAL A 111 1.88 -3.78 15.55
CA VAL A 111 1.58 -3.59 16.99
C VAL A 111 1.74 -4.87 17.81
N ASP A 112 1.36 -6.03 17.26
CA ASP A 112 1.34 -7.32 17.97
C ASP A 112 1.93 -8.46 17.10
N GLU A 113 2.68 -9.38 17.73
CA GLU A 113 3.07 -10.74 17.27
C GLU A 113 3.73 -10.87 15.87
N GLY A 114 4.25 -9.79 15.29
CA GLY A 114 4.91 -9.82 13.97
C GLY A 114 6.35 -9.34 14.02
N GLU A 115 7.22 -9.97 13.22
CA GLU A 115 8.52 -9.39 12.90
C GLU A 115 8.33 -8.19 11.96
N ASP A 116 9.18 -7.18 12.11
CA ASP A 116 9.30 -6.10 11.15
C ASP A 116 9.45 -6.66 9.74
N PHE A 117 8.73 -6.06 8.79
CA PHE A 117 8.81 -6.48 7.40
C PHE A 117 8.85 -5.29 6.47
N ALA A 118 9.37 -5.51 5.27
CA ALA A 118 9.42 -4.50 4.23
C ALA A 118 8.74 -5.00 2.96
N LEU A 119 7.94 -4.12 2.34
CA LEU A 119 7.27 -4.33 1.07
C LEU A 119 7.89 -3.42 0.01
N THR A 120 7.95 -3.89 -1.23
CA THR A 120 8.37 -3.07 -2.37
C THR A 120 7.32 -3.15 -3.46
N LEU A 121 6.81 -1.98 -3.86
CA LEU A 121 5.80 -1.80 -4.89
C LEU A 121 6.46 -1.12 -6.10
N ALA A 122 6.29 -1.71 -7.28
CA ALA A 122 6.54 -1.03 -8.54
C ALA A 122 5.26 -0.31 -8.97
N VAL A 123 5.35 0.97 -9.29
CA VAL A 123 4.22 1.82 -9.66
C VAL A 123 4.48 2.45 -11.02
N SER A 124 3.52 2.32 -11.93
CA SER A 124 3.47 2.98 -13.22
C SER A 124 2.22 3.86 -13.32
N ASP A 125 2.03 4.49 -14.48
CA ASP A 125 0.83 5.26 -14.79
C ASP A 125 -0.45 4.40 -14.89
N VAL A 126 -0.31 3.08 -15.07
CA VAL A 126 -1.44 2.17 -15.30
C VAL A 126 -1.52 1.01 -14.30
N SER A 127 -0.49 0.79 -13.48
CA SER A 127 -0.43 -0.37 -12.58
C SER A 127 0.38 -0.12 -11.31
N VAL A 128 0.00 -0.85 -10.27
CA VAL A 128 0.79 -1.05 -9.06
C VAL A 128 1.02 -2.54 -8.92
N GLU A 129 2.26 -2.96 -8.66
CA GLU A 129 2.63 -4.36 -8.50
C GLU A 129 3.48 -4.55 -7.24
N LEU A 130 3.15 -5.55 -6.42
CA LEU A 130 3.98 -5.95 -5.29
C LEU A 130 5.12 -6.85 -5.79
N ILE A 131 6.34 -6.32 -5.78
CA ILE A 131 7.54 -7.01 -6.33
C ILE A 131 8.49 -7.54 -5.25
N GLY A 132 8.22 -7.28 -3.97
CA GLY A 132 9.02 -7.81 -2.85
C GLY A 132 8.31 -7.72 -1.51
N GLY A 133 8.66 -8.64 -0.60
CA GLY A 133 8.20 -8.63 0.80
C GLY A 133 7.03 -9.56 1.15
N LEU A 134 6.59 -10.42 0.22
CA LEU A 134 5.54 -11.42 0.46
C LEU A 134 6.08 -12.80 0.92
N SER A 135 7.39 -12.95 1.13
CA SER A 135 8.07 -14.21 1.48
C SER A 135 8.03 -14.52 2.96
#